data_AF-X1PNW4-F1
#
_entry.id   AF-X1PNW4-F1
#
_cell.length_a   1.000
_cell.length_b   1.000
_cell.length_c   1.000
_cell.angle_alpha   90.00
_cell.angle_beta   90.00
_cell.angle_gamma   90.00
#
_symmetry.space_group_name_H-M   'P 1'
#
loop_
_entity.id
_entity.type
_entity.pdbx_description
1 polymer ?
#
loop_
_entity_poly.entity_id
_entity_poly.type
_entity_poly.pdbx_seq_one_letter_code
_entity_poly.pdbx_strand_id
1 'polypeptide(L)'
;MSFHLNNAQQMAINDSLLSLTEREMKHLKGSWAETFSKKIFPFIKEDRFSVLYSDNPASRPNNPINVYFGLLILREIFNQSDEEALNSLMFDIRYQHALHTTSFQEQPVSKNSLTNFRAAVYRYNQEHGIDLIQQEIEAQAKTFSKILKIDGKTVRMD
;
A
#
# COMPACT_ATOMS: atom_id res chain seq x y z
N MET A 1 -8.42 13.20 -11.25
CA MET A 1 -7.76 11.98 -11.77
C MET A 1 -8.87 11.02 -12.19
N SER A 2 -8.65 10.24 -13.25
CA SER A 2 -9.53 9.13 -13.61
C SER A 2 -9.15 7.87 -12.83
N PHE A 3 -10.12 6.98 -12.59
CA PHE A 3 -9.84 5.69 -11.98
C PHE A 3 -9.10 4.77 -12.95
N HIS A 4 -8.05 4.12 -12.46
CA HIS A 4 -7.24 3.10 -13.08
C HIS A 4 -6.81 2.11 -12.01
N LEU A 5 -7.08 0.83 -12.31
CA LEU A 5 -6.76 -0.29 -11.44
C LEU A 5 -5.28 -0.68 -11.60
N ASN A 6 -4.54 -0.85 -10.51
CA ASN A 6 -3.16 -1.31 -10.54
C ASN A 6 -3.12 -2.85 -10.58
N ASN A 7 -3.43 -3.41 -11.77
CA ASN A 7 -3.53 -4.87 -11.98
C ASN A 7 -2.21 -5.62 -11.96
N ALA A 8 -1.16 -5.00 -12.50
CA ALA A 8 0.14 -5.61 -12.64
C ALA A 8 1.19 -4.51 -12.80
N GLN A 9 2.35 -4.71 -12.18
CA GLN A 9 3.52 -3.90 -12.42
C GLN A 9 4.53 -4.67 -13.22
N GLN A 10 5.04 -4.03 -14.27
CA GLN A 10 6.14 -4.58 -15.03
C GLN A 10 7.42 -4.45 -14.23
N MET A 11 8.18 -5.55 -14.12
CA MET A 11 9.51 -5.51 -13.50
C MET A 11 10.43 -4.64 -14.35
N ALA A 12 11.04 -3.64 -13.71
CA ALA A 12 12.03 -2.79 -14.33
C ALA A 12 13.40 -3.49 -14.35
N ILE A 13 14.23 -3.17 -15.36
CA ILE A 13 15.61 -3.68 -15.46
C ILE A 13 16.46 -3.23 -14.26
N ASN A 14 16.14 -2.06 -13.72
CA ASN A 14 16.80 -1.45 -12.56
C ASN A 14 15.99 -1.64 -11.26
N ASP A 15 15.18 -2.69 -11.16
CA ASP A 15 14.45 -3.00 -9.93
C ASP A 15 15.42 -3.17 -8.75
N SER A 16 15.11 -2.53 -7.62
CA SER A 16 15.98 -2.48 -6.45
C SER A 16 16.23 -3.87 -5.82
N LEU A 17 15.39 -4.86 -6.07
CA LEU A 17 15.61 -6.24 -5.62
C LEU A 17 16.73 -6.95 -6.38
N LEU A 18 17.01 -6.53 -7.62
CA LEU A 18 18.04 -7.14 -8.46
C LEU A 18 19.46 -6.78 -7.98
N SER A 19 19.61 -5.73 -7.17
CA SER A 19 20.90 -5.33 -6.58
C SER A 19 21.20 -6.01 -5.25
N LEU A 20 20.23 -6.74 -4.66
CA LEU A 20 20.44 -7.45 -3.40
C LEU A 20 21.29 -8.70 -3.57
N THR A 21 22.19 -8.93 -2.63
CA THR A 21 22.90 -10.21 -2.48
C THR A 21 21.92 -11.34 -2.10
N GLU A 22 22.33 -12.59 -2.32
CA GLU A 22 21.53 -13.76 -1.89
C GLU A 22 21.21 -13.74 -0.40
N ARG A 23 22.16 -13.27 0.42
CA ARG A 23 21.97 -13.13 1.87
C ARG A 23 20.90 -12.11 2.19
N GLU A 24 20.96 -10.91 1.62
CA GLU A 24 19.96 -9.85 1.82
C GLU A 24 18.57 -10.29 1.35
N MET A 25 18.50 -10.92 0.17
CA MET A 25 17.26 -11.48 -0.36
C MET A 25 16.66 -12.53 0.58
N LYS A 26 17.49 -13.41 1.18
CA LYS A 26 17.04 -14.40 2.18
C LYS A 26 16.48 -13.72 3.44
N HIS A 27 17.11 -12.65 3.91
CA HIS A 27 16.61 -11.87 5.04
C HIS A 27 15.28 -11.18 4.70
N LEU A 28 15.17 -10.53 3.54
CA LEU A 28 13.94 -9.88 3.08
C LEU A 28 12.77 -10.88 2.98
N LYS A 29 13.00 -12.05 2.38
CA LYS A 29 12.01 -13.14 2.28
C LYS A 29 11.60 -13.73 3.63
N GLY A 30 12.43 -13.59 4.67
CA GLY A 30 12.10 -14.00 6.04
C GLY A 30 11.43 -12.92 6.89
N SER A 31 11.32 -11.70 6.36
CA SER A 31 10.87 -10.51 7.10
C SER A 31 9.36 -10.33 7.04
N TRP A 32 8.86 -9.36 7.82
CA TRP A 32 7.46 -8.93 7.77
C TRP A 32 7.04 -8.45 6.38
N ALA A 33 7.97 -7.90 5.59
CA ALA A 33 7.67 -7.33 4.29
C ALA A 33 7.24 -8.40 3.29
N GLU A 34 7.84 -9.58 3.32
CA GLU A 34 7.42 -10.72 2.50
C GLU A 34 5.99 -11.14 2.83
N THR A 35 5.69 -11.26 4.13
CA THR A 35 4.34 -11.61 4.60
C THR A 35 3.33 -10.57 4.15
N PHE A 36 3.63 -9.27 4.30
CA PHE A 36 2.76 -8.20 3.86
C PHE A 36 2.56 -8.24 2.33
N SER A 37 3.67 -8.32 1.59
CA SER A 37 3.72 -8.39 0.12
C SER A 37 2.88 -9.52 -0.46
N LYS A 38 2.89 -10.69 0.19
CA LYS A 38 2.19 -11.89 -0.31
C LYS A 38 0.78 -12.05 0.23
N LYS A 39 0.54 -11.66 1.49
CA LYS A 39 -0.69 -11.98 2.20
C LYS A 39 -1.60 -10.78 2.44
N ILE A 40 -1.11 -9.55 2.40
CA ILE A 40 -1.91 -8.36 2.70
C ILE A 40 -2.10 -7.52 1.45
N PHE A 41 -1.01 -7.08 0.83
CA PHE A 41 -1.05 -6.14 -0.29
C PHE A 41 -1.94 -6.60 -1.46
N PRO A 42 -1.88 -7.87 -1.93
CA PRO A 42 -2.70 -8.33 -3.06
C PRO A 42 -4.20 -8.42 -2.76
N PHE A 43 -4.60 -8.36 -1.49
CA PHE A 43 -6.01 -8.42 -1.11
C PHE A 43 -6.68 -7.05 -1.13
N ILE A 44 -5.91 -5.95 -1.21
CA ILE A 44 -6.47 -4.60 -1.20
C ILE A 44 -7.25 -4.37 -2.50
N LYS A 45 -8.57 -4.18 -2.36
CA LYS A 45 -9.48 -3.96 -3.49
C LYS A 45 -9.61 -2.48 -3.82
N GLU A 46 -8.89 -2.04 -4.86
CA GLU A 46 -8.88 -0.64 -5.29
C GLU A 46 -10.21 -0.16 -5.89
N ASP A 47 -11.01 -1.06 -6.47
CA ASP A 47 -12.30 -0.77 -7.09
C ASP A 47 -13.30 -0.15 -6.11
N ARG A 48 -13.17 -0.43 -4.80
CA ARG A 48 -13.95 0.24 -3.75
C ARG A 48 -13.78 1.75 -3.76
N PHE A 49 -12.61 2.23 -4.14
CA PHE A 49 -12.25 3.65 -4.13
C PHE A 49 -12.50 4.33 -5.47
N SER A 50 -13.03 3.61 -6.47
CA SER A 50 -13.31 4.16 -7.81
C SER A 50 -14.23 5.39 -7.76
N VAL A 51 -15.20 5.40 -6.83
CA VAL A 51 -16.14 6.49 -6.56
C VAL A 51 -15.48 7.82 -6.18
N LEU A 52 -14.20 7.82 -5.82
CA LEU A 52 -13.44 9.03 -5.48
C LEU A 52 -12.85 9.74 -6.70
N TYR A 53 -12.92 9.11 -7.87
CA TYR A 53 -12.25 9.54 -9.09
C TYR A 53 -13.26 9.84 -10.20
N SER A 54 -12.80 10.56 -11.22
CA SER A 54 -13.65 10.92 -12.36
C SER A 54 -13.76 9.76 -13.34
N ASP A 55 -14.94 9.57 -13.91
CA ASP A 55 -15.13 8.64 -15.02
C ASP A 55 -14.64 9.19 -16.37
N ASN A 56 -14.16 10.45 -16.42
CA ASN A 56 -13.68 11.08 -17.65
C ASN A 56 -12.33 10.47 -18.09
N PRO A 57 -12.27 9.76 -19.25
CA PRO A 57 -11.04 9.12 -19.73
C PRO A 57 -9.92 10.10 -20.06
N ALA A 58 -10.23 11.37 -20.33
CA ALA A 58 -9.24 12.41 -20.61
C ALA A 58 -8.51 12.91 -19.35
N SER A 59 -8.97 12.53 -18.15
CA SER A 59 -8.28 12.87 -16.91
C SER A 59 -7.01 12.04 -16.76
N ARG A 60 -5.96 12.63 -16.16
CA ARG A 60 -4.76 11.90 -15.74
C ARG A 60 -5.17 10.71 -14.82
N PRO A 61 -4.60 9.50 -15.02
CA PRO A 61 -4.89 8.35 -14.16
C PRO A 61 -4.46 8.63 -12.72
N ASN A 62 -5.15 8.00 -11.77
CA ASN A 62 -4.73 8.01 -10.37
C ASN A 62 -3.42 7.25 -10.17
N ASN A 63 -2.73 7.59 -9.08
CA ASN A 63 -1.69 6.71 -8.55
C ASN A 63 -2.35 5.46 -7.92
N PRO A 64 -1.61 4.33 -7.83
CA PRO A 64 -2.11 3.10 -7.25
C PRO A 64 -2.67 3.30 -5.84
N ILE A 65 -3.96 3.03 -5.68
CA ILE A 65 -4.69 3.20 -4.42
C ILE A 65 -4.29 2.12 -3.42
N ASN A 66 -3.95 0.91 -3.89
CA ASN A 66 -3.43 -0.14 -3.03
C ASN A 66 -2.13 0.25 -2.35
N VAL A 67 -1.28 1.07 -2.98
CA VAL A 67 -0.07 1.62 -2.36
C VAL A 67 -0.42 2.66 -1.28
N TYR A 68 -1.39 3.55 -1.52
CA TYR A 68 -1.86 4.47 -0.47
C TYR A 68 -2.42 3.73 0.74
N PHE A 69 -3.34 2.80 0.51
CA PHE A 69 -3.98 2.04 1.58
C PHE A 69 -2.98 1.14 2.31
N GLY A 70 -2.10 0.46 1.56
CA GLY A 70 -1.03 -0.35 2.11
C GLY A 70 -0.08 0.45 3.00
N LEU A 71 0.32 1.66 2.56
CA LEU A 71 1.15 2.55 3.38
C LEU A 71 0.44 2.98 4.67
N LEU A 72 -0.87 3.26 4.62
CA LEU A 72 -1.65 3.58 5.81
C LEU A 72 -1.75 2.41 6.80
N ILE A 73 -1.85 1.18 6.30
CA ILE A 73 -1.81 -0.03 7.14
C ILE A 73 -0.43 -0.17 7.79
N LEU A 74 0.66 -0.06 7.01
CA LEU A 74 2.02 -0.17 7.55
C LEU A 74 2.29 0.90 8.61
N ARG A 75 1.88 2.14 8.33
CA ARG A 75 1.95 3.25 9.29
C ARG A 75 1.26 2.89 10.61
N GLU A 76 0.08 2.30 10.56
CA GLU A 76 -0.66 1.87 11.76
C GLU A 76 0.03 0.71 12.49
N ILE A 77 0.46 -0.33 11.76
CA ILE A 77 1.16 -1.50 12.32
C ILE A 77 2.42 -1.08 13.08
N PHE A 78 3.16 -0.11 12.55
CA PHE A 78 4.42 0.36 13.13
C PHE A 78 4.28 1.62 13.98
N ASN A 79 3.05 2.11 14.22
CA ASN A 79 2.76 3.30 14.99
C ASN A 79 3.62 4.52 14.56
N GLN A 80 3.70 4.72 13.25
CA GLN A 80 4.45 5.80 12.62
C GLN A 80 3.56 7.03 12.34
N SER A 81 4.19 8.19 12.27
CA SER A 81 3.60 9.36 11.62
C SER A 81 3.54 9.17 10.09
N ASP A 82 2.72 9.98 9.41
CA ASP A 82 2.66 9.99 7.94
C ASP A 82 4.03 10.29 7.32
N GLU A 83 4.82 11.16 7.95
CA GLU A 83 6.16 11.52 7.48
C GLU A 83 7.15 10.37 7.63
N GLU A 84 7.14 9.67 8.76
CA GLU A 84 7.99 8.49 8.97
C GLU A 84 7.64 7.35 8.00
N ALA A 85 6.35 7.12 7.73
CA ALA A 85 5.92 6.11 6.77
C ALA A 85 6.36 6.46 5.34
N LEU A 86 6.23 7.74 4.93
CA LEU A 86 6.71 8.22 3.63
C LEU A 86 8.23 8.08 3.50
N ASN A 87 8.97 8.46 4.54
CA ASN A 87 10.43 8.28 4.57
C ASN A 87 10.82 6.80 4.51
N SER A 88 10.09 5.93 5.21
CA SER A 88 10.30 4.48 5.16
C SER A 88 10.04 3.94 3.75
N LEU A 89 8.99 4.39 3.05
CA LEU A 89 8.74 3.99 1.66
C LEU A 89 9.87 4.43 0.71
N MET A 90 10.48 5.59 0.94
CA MET A 90 11.57 6.10 0.11
C MET A 90 12.89 5.37 0.35
N PHE A 91 13.21 5.05 1.60
CA PHE A 91 14.56 4.62 1.99
C PHE A 91 14.67 3.18 2.53
N ASP A 92 13.55 2.52 2.85
CA ASP A 92 13.52 1.13 3.28
C ASP A 92 12.94 0.24 2.17
N ILE A 93 13.81 -0.58 1.57
CA ILE A 93 13.42 -1.53 0.50
C ILE A 93 12.37 -2.54 0.98
N ARG A 94 12.25 -2.79 2.29
CA ARG A 94 11.20 -3.65 2.86
C ARG A 94 9.82 -3.04 2.63
N TYR A 95 9.66 -1.72 2.75
CA TYR A 95 8.40 -1.05 2.43
C TYR A 95 8.09 -1.15 0.94
N GLN A 96 9.09 -0.93 0.09
CA GLN A 96 8.91 -1.04 -1.36
C GLN A 96 8.54 -2.46 -1.77
N HIS A 97 9.18 -3.48 -1.19
CA HIS A 97 8.85 -4.88 -1.41
C HIS A 97 7.44 -5.24 -0.90
N ALA A 98 7.07 -4.72 0.27
CA ALA A 98 5.75 -4.92 0.86
C ALA A 98 4.63 -4.32 -0.01
N LEU A 99 4.86 -3.16 -0.61
CA LEU A 99 3.88 -2.42 -1.38
C LEU A 99 3.99 -2.63 -2.89
N HIS A 100 4.84 -3.55 -3.34
CA HIS A 100 5.17 -3.77 -4.75
C HIS A 100 5.49 -2.42 -5.41
N THR A 101 6.59 -1.77 -5.02
CA THR A 101 7.03 -0.51 -5.62
C THR A 101 8.52 -0.45 -5.96
N THR A 102 9.21 -1.59 -5.92
CA THR A 102 10.67 -1.71 -6.18
C THR A 102 11.06 -1.35 -7.62
N SER A 103 10.12 -1.46 -8.56
CA SER A 103 10.29 -1.13 -9.97
C SER A 103 9.95 0.32 -10.32
N PHE A 104 9.44 1.14 -9.39
CA PHE A 104 9.18 2.55 -9.68
C PHE A 104 10.46 3.38 -9.61
N GLN A 105 10.66 4.25 -10.61
CA GLN A 105 11.72 5.26 -10.56
C GLN A 105 11.49 6.29 -9.44
N GLU A 106 10.23 6.66 -9.21
CA GLU A 106 9.80 7.54 -8.12
C GLU A 106 8.62 6.88 -7.41
N GLN A 107 8.66 6.85 -6.08
CA GLN A 107 7.59 6.25 -5.29
C GLN A 107 6.25 6.95 -5.59
N PRO A 108 5.16 6.21 -5.86
CA PRO A 108 3.91 6.80 -6.37
C PRO A 108 3.10 7.53 -5.29
N VAL A 109 3.69 7.78 -4.12
CA VAL A 109 3.04 8.40 -2.97
C VAL A 109 3.89 9.56 -2.47
N SER A 110 3.34 10.77 -2.58
CA SER A 110 3.84 11.97 -1.90
C SER A 110 2.92 12.37 -0.74
N LYS A 111 3.44 13.21 0.18
CA LYS A 111 2.66 13.81 1.27
C LYS A 111 1.35 14.42 0.79
N ASN A 112 1.40 15.22 -0.27
CA ASN A 112 0.22 15.88 -0.83
C ASN A 112 -0.78 14.85 -1.37
N SER A 113 -0.29 13.82 -2.07
CA SER A 113 -1.17 12.81 -2.66
C SER A 113 -1.84 11.93 -1.60
N LEU A 114 -1.13 11.58 -0.52
CA LEU A 114 -1.68 10.84 0.61
C LEU A 114 -2.74 11.66 1.36
N THR A 115 -2.46 12.95 1.62
CA THR A 115 -3.43 13.89 2.21
C THR A 115 -4.67 14.04 1.34
N ASN A 116 -4.50 14.20 0.02
CA ASN A 116 -5.62 14.33 -0.91
C ASN A 116 -6.50 13.07 -0.95
N PHE A 117 -5.89 11.89 -0.94
CA PHE A 117 -6.62 10.62 -0.87
C PHE A 117 -7.46 10.53 0.42
N ARG A 118 -6.86 10.82 1.59
CA ARG A 118 -7.56 10.83 2.87
C ARG A 118 -8.69 11.86 2.90
N ALA A 119 -8.46 13.05 2.36
CA ALA A 119 -9.48 14.10 2.26
C ALA A 119 -10.64 13.69 1.34
N ALA A 120 -10.37 12.99 0.24
CA ALA A 120 -11.40 12.49 -0.65
C ALA A 120 -12.27 11.42 0.01
N VAL A 121 -11.65 10.45 0.70
CA VAL A 121 -12.37 9.45 1.52
C VAL A 121 -13.24 10.13 2.57
N TYR A 122 -12.68 11.09 3.31
CA TYR A 122 -13.41 11.80 4.36
C TYR A 122 -14.61 12.55 3.80
N ARG A 123 -14.44 13.28 2.69
CA ARG A 123 -15.53 13.99 2.02
C ARG A 123 -16.63 13.03 1.55
N TYR A 124 -16.26 11.90 0.94
CA TYR A 124 -17.22 10.88 0.52
C TYR A 124 -18.03 10.34 1.70
N ASN A 125 -17.39 10.11 2.86
CA ASN A 125 -18.08 9.71 4.09
C ASN A 125 -19.05 10.80 4.57
N GLN A 126 -18.65 12.07 4.56
CA GLN A 126 -19.55 13.17 4.94
C GLN A 126 -20.76 13.30 4.01
N GLU A 127 -20.57 13.08 2.71
CA GLU A 127 -21.63 13.23 1.70
C GLU A 127 -22.58 12.02 1.65
N HIS A 128 -22.07 10.80 1.88
CA HIS A 128 -22.83 9.57 1.66
C HIS A 128 -23.03 8.71 2.91
N GLY A 129 -22.40 9.05 4.04
CA GLY A 129 -22.40 8.25 5.26
C GLY A 129 -21.64 6.92 5.14
N ILE A 130 -20.75 6.80 4.16
CA ILE A 130 -20.01 5.58 3.83
C ILE A 130 -18.52 5.76 4.11
N ASP A 131 -17.98 5.01 5.07
CA ASP A 131 -16.55 4.94 5.33
C ASP A 131 -15.89 3.85 4.47
N LEU A 132 -15.29 4.25 3.35
CA LEU A 132 -14.63 3.34 2.41
C LEU A 132 -13.43 2.60 3.03
N ILE A 133 -12.72 3.24 3.96
CA ILE A 133 -11.55 2.64 4.63
C ILE A 133 -12.04 1.54 5.57
N GLN A 134 -13.04 1.85 6.40
CA GLN A 134 -13.62 0.88 7.32
C GLN A 134 -14.21 -0.32 6.56
N GLN A 135 -14.94 -0.08 5.46
CA GLN A 135 -15.48 -1.17 4.65
C GLN A 135 -14.40 -2.07 4.06
N GLU A 136 -13.27 -1.51 3.61
CA GLU A 136 -12.17 -2.34 3.12
C GLU A 136 -11.50 -3.11 4.26
N ILE A 137 -11.26 -2.48 5.41
CA ILE A 137 -10.74 -3.18 6.59
C ILE A 137 -11.67 -4.32 7.00
N GLU A 138 -12.98 -4.10 7.09
CA GLU A 138 -13.97 -5.12 7.47
C GLU A 138 -14.05 -6.26 6.47
N ALA A 139 -14.06 -5.94 5.17
CA ALA A 139 -14.04 -6.95 4.11
C ALA A 139 -12.81 -7.85 4.22
N GLN A 140 -11.68 -7.30 4.66
CA GLN A 140 -10.41 -7.99 4.80
C GLN A 140 -10.13 -8.45 6.24
N ALA A 141 -10.99 -8.15 7.23
CA ALA A 141 -10.69 -8.35 8.64
C ALA A 141 -10.46 -9.83 8.99
N LYS A 142 -11.18 -10.75 8.33
CA LYS A 142 -10.94 -12.19 8.47
C LYS A 142 -9.56 -12.59 7.94
N THR A 143 -9.14 -12.01 6.82
CA THR A 143 -7.82 -12.21 6.21
C THR A 143 -6.74 -11.64 7.12
N PHE A 144 -6.88 -10.39 7.57
CA PHE A 144 -5.98 -9.74 8.53
C PHE A 144 -5.87 -10.51 9.85
N SER A 145 -6.99 -10.88 10.47
CA SER A 145 -6.98 -11.63 11.74
C SER A 145 -6.32 -12.99 11.57
N LYS A 146 -6.57 -13.69 10.45
CA LYS A 146 -5.95 -14.97 10.16
C LYS A 146 -4.44 -14.82 9.93
N ILE A 147 -3.99 -13.79 9.21
CA ILE A 147 -2.57 -13.53 8.97
C ILE A 147 -1.85 -13.18 10.28
N LEU A 148 -2.40 -12.23 11.05
CA LEU A 148 -1.83 -11.78 12.32
C LEU A 148 -1.80 -12.89 13.37
N LYS A 149 -2.79 -13.81 13.38
CA LYS A 149 -2.82 -14.96 14.29
C LYS A 149 -1.94 -16.13 13.83
N ILE A 150 -1.83 -16.40 12.53
CA ILE A 150 -1.03 -17.51 12.01
C ILE A 150 0.45 -17.27 12.25
N ASP A 151 0.93 -16.03 12.10
CA ASP A 151 2.37 -15.79 12.17
C ASP A 151 2.90 -15.68 13.61
N GLY A 152 2.03 -15.65 14.65
CA GLY A 152 2.37 -15.78 16.08
C GLY A 152 3.42 -14.78 16.62
N LYS A 153 3.92 -13.92 15.75
CA LYS A 153 4.97 -12.93 15.94
C LYS A 153 4.29 -11.59 15.87
N THR A 154 4.53 -10.76 16.88
CA THR A 154 4.30 -9.33 16.73
C THR A 154 5.05 -8.87 15.49
N VAL A 155 4.34 -8.31 14.50
CA VAL A 155 5.00 -7.63 13.39
C VAL A 155 5.79 -6.47 14.01
N ARG A 156 7.10 -6.59 13.99
CA ARG A 156 8.03 -5.58 14.51
C ARG A 156 8.90 -5.15 13.35
N MET A 157 9.28 -3.88 13.36
CA MET A 157 10.07 -3.29 12.28
C MET A 157 11.50 -3.83 12.19
N ASP A 158 11.89 -4.72 13.11
CA ASP A 158 13.19 -5.40 13.32
C ASP A 158 14.45 -4.70 12.79
#